data_AF-A0A395NLF9-F1
#
_entry.id   AF-A0A395NLF9-F1
#
_cell.length_a   1.000
_cell.length_b   1.000
_cell.length_c   1.000
_cell.angle_alpha   90.00
_cell.angle_beta   90.00
_cell.angle_gamma   90.00
#
_symmetry.space_group_name_H-M   'P 1'
#
loop_
_entity.id
_entity.type
_entity.pdbx_description
1 polymer ?
#
loop_
_entity_poly.entity_id
_entity_poly.type
_entity_poly.pdbx_seq_one_letter_code
_entity_poly.pdbx_strand_id
1 'polypeptide(L)'
;MGSKTTEEPESHLLPSSQDDIATTRQFMLKETRRNILTCDSCMPEVESFLKVIESKVKSSRVTGLPTFIRKLRKEHDILKSVESELIDGEQDEIGLGLLNRKLVASATIVQHGAVHWDILKRCRSFLVIDQTFQGSAKEERKKQVSRIAGDGREKQQLNRTLKEQAKVEVDVVDGGKEWLDIRWLQADRLARQMTDCGWGWGDYQLGDVVEREEWEDTPLAKQVKRLVAAAKMNRHEYRVPRLRIVFPNLMKGENEDIDVLLDQICRLDPLVEIIIEDSSGKFMSTPPPPLEDAIKNLMGDEFDGLTDTLNMDHTILVDLISDITHFQLQPQPWQAQTTRLQIEEERKHGGVMVRELYPILQGRTLVCTQEAAEHFHEVLNTVGTPTERERGRLLVPFDDDTRSMSAGEIRSRFEQLSTHTLPRDVQVPIQILAETWTMSTVNQAVADGRLPTVALDVAKCGAFKSSKLSIYMYGWATGNITITSNKEVRGQIRTWVETNRRDDHERGPAIWRIDVTRNLLAKSATPPPGMRMESGLDGDTLKRQR
;
A
#
# COMPACT_ATOMS: atom_id res chain seq x y z
N MET A 1 -80.66 2.36 -62.04
CA MET A 1 -80.69 1.02 -61.43
C MET A 1 -79.38 0.36 -61.84
N GLY A 2 -78.33 0.29 -61.05
CA GLY A 2 -78.26 0.03 -59.61
C GLY A 2 -77.61 -1.34 -59.44
N SER A 3 -76.28 -1.37 -59.35
CA SER A 3 -75.51 -2.34 -58.56
C SER A 3 -74.04 -1.93 -58.57
N LYS A 4 -73.62 -1.37 -57.42
CA LYS A 4 -72.24 -1.11 -57.05
C LYS A 4 -71.59 -2.44 -56.66
N THR A 5 -70.48 -2.79 -57.29
CA THR A 5 -69.52 -3.77 -56.81
C THR A 5 -68.61 -3.05 -55.81
N THR A 6 -68.67 -3.48 -54.56
CA THR A 6 -67.84 -2.98 -53.45
C THR A 6 -66.52 -3.77 -53.49
N GLU A 7 -65.42 -3.10 -53.80
CA GLU A 7 -64.07 -3.60 -53.52
C GLU A 7 -63.83 -3.51 -52.00
N GLU A 8 -63.55 -4.64 -51.36
CA GLU A 8 -62.98 -4.70 -50.02
C GLU A 8 -61.48 -4.37 -50.10
N PRO A 9 -60.95 -3.43 -49.29
CA PRO A 9 -59.52 -3.26 -49.17
C PRO A 9 -58.97 -4.31 -48.21
N GLU A 10 -57.98 -5.07 -48.68
CA GLU A 10 -57.13 -5.94 -47.87
C GLU A 10 -56.61 -5.18 -46.64
N SER A 11 -56.94 -5.73 -45.47
CA SER A 11 -56.42 -5.28 -44.18
C SER A 11 -54.92 -5.53 -44.12
N HIS A 12 -54.13 -4.48 -44.35
CA HIS A 12 -52.73 -4.45 -43.90
C HIS A 12 -52.70 -4.62 -42.38
N LEU A 13 -52.33 -5.83 -41.94
CA LEU A 13 -51.96 -6.15 -40.57
C LEU A 13 -50.76 -5.26 -40.19
N LEU A 14 -51.02 -4.23 -39.37
CA LEU A 14 -49.98 -3.55 -38.61
C LEU A 14 -49.35 -4.58 -37.66
N PRO A 15 -48.00 -4.69 -37.56
CA PRO A 15 -47.36 -5.52 -36.55
C PRO A 15 -47.85 -5.11 -35.17
N SER A 16 -48.27 -6.09 -34.36
CA SER A 16 -48.88 -5.84 -33.06
C SER A 16 -47.82 -5.32 -32.08
N SER A 17 -48.12 -4.24 -31.35
CA SER A 17 -47.24 -3.69 -30.30
C SER A 17 -46.90 -4.70 -29.20
N GLN A 18 -47.63 -5.82 -29.11
CA GLN A 18 -47.39 -6.89 -28.15
C GLN A 18 -46.20 -7.78 -28.51
N ASP A 19 -45.93 -8.00 -29.80
CA ASP A 19 -44.78 -8.81 -30.26
C ASP A 19 -43.44 -8.10 -30.01
N ASP A 20 -43.42 -6.77 -30.18
CA ASP A 20 -42.25 -5.93 -29.88
C ASP A 20 -41.97 -5.85 -28.37
N ILE A 21 -43.02 -5.80 -27.55
CA ILE A 21 -42.95 -5.84 -26.08
C ILE A 21 -42.38 -7.19 -25.60
N ALA A 22 -42.88 -8.30 -26.14
CA ALA A 22 -42.42 -9.64 -25.79
C ALA A 22 -40.94 -9.86 -26.18
N THR A 23 -40.56 -9.40 -27.37
CA THR A 23 -39.17 -9.49 -27.86
C THR A 23 -38.21 -8.65 -27.00
N THR A 24 -38.60 -7.42 -26.68
CA THR A 24 -37.83 -6.52 -25.80
C THR A 24 -37.66 -7.11 -24.41
N ARG A 25 -38.74 -7.66 -23.83
CA ARG A 25 -38.72 -8.33 -22.53
C ARG A 25 -37.76 -9.52 -22.52
N GLN A 26 -37.77 -10.35 -23.57
CA GLN A 26 -36.88 -11.51 -23.68
C GLN A 26 -35.41 -11.08 -23.77
N PHE A 27 -35.12 -10.03 -24.55
CA PHE A 27 -33.77 -9.45 -24.63
C PHE A 27 -33.30 -8.94 -23.26
N MET A 28 -34.13 -8.16 -22.56
CA MET A 28 -33.83 -7.64 -21.22
C MET A 28 -33.61 -8.76 -20.21
N LEU A 29 -34.39 -9.85 -20.27
CA LEU A 29 -34.22 -11.00 -19.38
C LEU A 29 -32.86 -11.69 -19.62
N LYS A 30 -32.46 -11.85 -20.87
CA LYS A 30 -31.15 -12.41 -21.24
C LYS A 30 -30.01 -11.55 -20.69
N GLU A 31 -30.08 -10.23 -20.88
CA GLU A 31 -29.07 -9.30 -20.39
C GLU A 31 -29.03 -9.25 -18.85
N THR A 32 -30.18 -9.27 -18.18
CA THR A 32 -30.25 -9.33 -16.71
C THR A 32 -29.53 -10.57 -16.19
N ARG A 33 -29.85 -11.76 -16.73
CA ARG A 33 -29.22 -13.02 -16.35
C ARG A 33 -27.72 -13.04 -16.58
N ARG A 34 -27.27 -12.49 -17.72
CA ARG A 34 -25.84 -12.36 -18.03
C ARG A 34 -25.11 -11.57 -16.94
N ASN A 35 -25.66 -10.44 -16.50
CA ASN A 35 -25.05 -9.61 -15.47
C ASN A 35 -25.14 -10.24 -14.07
N ILE A 36 -26.21 -10.99 -13.76
CA ILE A 36 -26.28 -11.78 -12.51
C ILE A 36 -25.14 -12.81 -12.48
N LEU A 37 -24.93 -13.55 -13.58
CA LEU A 37 -23.83 -14.52 -13.68
C LEU A 37 -22.45 -13.84 -13.54
N THR A 38 -22.29 -12.63 -14.06
CA THR A 38 -21.06 -11.84 -13.84
C THR A 38 -20.83 -11.56 -12.36
N CYS A 39 -21.86 -11.17 -11.61
CA CYS A 39 -21.77 -10.99 -10.15
C CYS A 39 -21.44 -12.30 -9.43
N ASP A 40 -22.14 -13.38 -9.78
CA ASP A 40 -21.98 -14.70 -9.17
C ASP A 40 -20.57 -15.27 -9.40
N SER A 41 -19.90 -14.90 -10.48
CA SER A 41 -18.49 -15.24 -10.73
C SER A 41 -17.51 -14.31 -10.00
N CYS A 42 -17.74 -13.00 -10.05
CA CYS A 42 -16.78 -12.01 -9.54
C CYS A 42 -16.77 -11.92 -8.00
N MET A 43 -17.94 -11.90 -7.36
CA MET A 43 -18.03 -11.68 -5.91
C MET A 43 -17.29 -12.75 -5.09
N PRO A 44 -17.42 -14.07 -5.38
CA PRO A 44 -16.70 -15.09 -4.62
C PRO A 44 -15.17 -14.99 -4.75
N GLU A 45 -14.65 -14.53 -5.90
CA GLU A 45 -13.21 -14.32 -6.08
C GLU A 45 -12.68 -13.25 -5.13
N VAL A 46 -13.36 -12.10 -5.08
CA VAL A 46 -12.98 -10.98 -4.21
C VAL A 46 -13.15 -11.36 -2.73
N GLU A 47 -14.21 -12.10 -2.39
CA GLU A 47 -14.42 -12.62 -1.03
C GLU A 47 -13.34 -13.62 -0.61
N SER A 48 -12.88 -14.47 -1.54
CA SER A 48 -11.77 -15.39 -1.30
C SER A 48 -10.49 -14.62 -0.98
N PHE A 49 -10.17 -13.59 -1.78
CA PHE A 49 -9.03 -12.73 -1.52
C PHE A 49 -9.14 -11.98 -0.18
N LEU A 50 -10.30 -11.41 0.13
CA LEU A 50 -10.55 -10.71 1.40
C LEU A 50 -10.29 -11.61 2.62
N LYS A 51 -10.70 -12.89 2.57
CA LYS A 51 -10.43 -13.87 3.65
C LYS A 51 -8.93 -14.08 3.86
N VAL A 52 -8.14 -14.12 2.78
CA VAL A 52 -6.68 -14.25 2.89
C VAL A 52 -6.08 -13.01 3.56
N ILE A 53 -6.52 -11.81 3.17
CA ILE A 53 -6.04 -10.56 3.81
C ILE A 53 -6.42 -10.49 5.29
N GLU A 54 -7.66 -10.88 5.64
CA GLU A 54 -8.14 -10.87 7.03
C GLU A 54 -7.30 -11.74 7.97
N SER A 55 -6.66 -12.79 7.43
CA SER A 55 -5.72 -13.60 8.21
C SER A 55 -4.39 -12.90 8.51
N LYS A 56 -4.01 -11.88 7.71
CA LYS A 56 -2.71 -11.18 7.82
C LYS A 56 -2.82 -9.75 8.37
N VAL A 57 -3.94 -9.06 8.19
CA VAL A 57 -4.07 -7.63 8.51
C VAL A 57 -5.04 -7.41 9.67
N LYS A 58 -4.64 -6.55 10.62
CA LYS A 58 -5.44 -6.23 11.82
C LYS A 58 -6.81 -5.60 11.53
N SER A 59 -6.99 -4.96 10.37
CA SER A 59 -8.24 -4.32 9.94
C SER A 59 -8.43 -4.37 8.43
N SER A 60 -9.22 -5.33 7.95
CA SER A 60 -9.55 -5.48 6.53
C SER A 60 -10.39 -4.33 5.97
N ARG A 61 -11.08 -3.56 6.82
CA ARG A 61 -11.88 -2.40 6.41
C ARG A 61 -11.07 -1.31 5.70
N VAL A 62 -9.78 -1.25 5.96
CA VAL A 62 -8.86 -0.24 5.38
C VAL A 62 -8.55 -0.54 3.92
N THR A 63 -8.79 -1.78 3.45
CA THR A 63 -8.49 -2.19 2.07
C THR A 63 -9.49 -1.74 1.02
N GLY A 64 -10.67 -1.23 1.42
CA GLY A 64 -11.75 -0.86 0.51
C GLY A 64 -12.53 -2.05 -0.10
N LEU A 65 -11.97 -3.28 -0.10
CA LEU A 65 -12.63 -4.49 -0.63
C LEU A 65 -14.02 -4.76 -0.03
N PRO A 66 -14.27 -4.57 1.28
CA PRO A 66 -15.63 -4.75 1.83
C PRO A 66 -16.66 -3.79 1.23
N THR A 67 -16.24 -2.56 0.87
CA THR A 67 -17.12 -1.57 0.22
C THR A 67 -17.36 -1.96 -1.23
N PHE A 68 -16.31 -2.41 -1.94
CA PHE A 68 -16.41 -2.91 -3.31
C PHE A 68 -17.40 -4.09 -3.41
N ILE A 69 -17.27 -5.10 -2.55
CA ILE A 69 -18.19 -6.25 -2.49
C ILE A 69 -19.62 -5.80 -2.18
N ARG A 70 -19.80 -4.86 -1.23
CA ARG A 70 -21.14 -4.34 -0.89
C ARG A 70 -21.80 -3.64 -2.07
N LYS A 71 -21.03 -2.88 -2.86
CA LYS A 71 -21.51 -2.21 -4.07
C LYS A 71 -21.98 -3.25 -5.10
N LEU A 72 -21.17 -4.27 -5.38
CA LEU A 72 -21.56 -5.35 -6.30
C LEU A 72 -22.80 -6.12 -5.82
N ARG A 73 -22.87 -6.46 -4.53
CA ARG A 73 -24.01 -7.17 -3.96
C ARG A 73 -25.31 -6.36 -4.08
N LYS A 74 -25.25 -5.05 -3.85
CA LYS A 74 -26.40 -4.16 -4.03
C LYS A 74 -26.92 -4.20 -5.47
N GLU A 75 -26.04 -4.11 -6.46
CA GLU A 75 -26.44 -4.16 -7.87
C GLU A 75 -26.95 -5.54 -8.28
N HIS A 76 -26.36 -6.61 -7.76
CA HIS A 76 -26.85 -7.98 -7.92
C HIS A 76 -28.30 -8.12 -7.38
N ASP A 77 -28.60 -7.57 -6.21
CA ASP A 77 -29.95 -7.62 -5.62
C ASP A 77 -30.96 -6.83 -6.47
N ILE A 78 -30.55 -5.69 -7.04
CA ILE A 78 -31.37 -4.92 -8.00
C ILE A 78 -31.64 -5.75 -9.26
N LEU A 79 -30.62 -6.40 -9.82
CA LEU A 79 -30.76 -7.23 -11.01
C LEU A 79 -31.68 -8.43 -10.76
N LYS A 80 -31.64 -9.05 -9.57
CA LYS A 80 -32.58 -10.11 -9.19
C LYS A 80 -34.01 -9.60 -9.07
N SER A 81 -34.22 -8.39 -8.53
CA SER A 81 -35.55 -7.75 -8.54
C SER A 81 -36.06 -7.54 -9.96
N VAL A 82 -35.20 -7.02 -10.85
CA VAL A 82 -35.53 -6.81 -12.27
C VAL A 82 -35.86 -8.13 -12.95
N GLU A 83 -35.10 -9.21 -12.69
CA GLU A 83 -35.38 -10.53 -13.23
C GLU A 83 -36.76 -11.04 -12.79
N SER A 84 -37.08 -10.99 -11.49
CA SER A 84 -38.38 -11.40 -10.98
C SER A 84 -39.52 -10.58 -11.59
N GLU A 85 -39.38 -9.25 -11.68
CA GLU A 85 -40.37 -8.36 -12.30
C GLU A 85 -40.56 -8.63 -13.81
N LEU A 86 -39.50 -9.07 -14.50
CA LEU A 86 -39.53 -9.49 -15.91
C LEU A 86 -40.06 -10.91 -16.11
N ILE A 87 -40.15 -11.76 -15.09
CA ILE A 87 -40.74 -13.11 -15.19
C ILE A 87 -42.21 -13.07 -14.79
N ASP A 88 -42.52 -12.42 -13.67
CA ASP A 88 -43.82 -12.53 -12.99
C ASP A 88 -44.78 -11.38 -13.33
N GLY A 89 -44.29 -10.26 -13.89
CA GLY A 89 -45.12 -9.08 -14.16
C GLY A 89 -45.77 -9.07 -15.54
N GLU A 90 -47.05 -8.66 -15.61
CA GLU A 90 -47.60 -8.01 -16.80
C GLU A 90 -47.03 -6.59 -16.85
N GLN A 91 -46.09 -6.35 -17.76
CA GLN A 91 -45.46 -5.05 -17.92
C GLN A 91 -46.10 -4.32 -19.10
N ASP A 92 -46.57 -3.10 -18.85
CA ASP A 92 -46.84 -2.15 -19.92
C ASP A 92 -45.51 -1.54 -20.44
N GLU A 93 -45.59 -0.78 -21.52
CA GLU A 93 -44.43 -0.16 -22.16
C GLU A 93 -43.66 0.76 -21.21
N ILE A 94 -44.37 1.44 -20.30
CA ILE A 94 -43.79 2.35 -19.31
C ILE A 94 -43.02 1.58 -18.23
N GLY A 95 -43.61 0.49 -17.70
CA GLY A 95 -42.98 -0.41 -16.74
C GLY A 95 -41.71 -1.05 -17.29
N LEU A 96 -41.75 -1.53 -18.54
CA LEU A 96 -40.57 -2.03 -19.26
C LEU A 96 -39.49 -0.95 -19.43
N GLY A 97 -39.87 0.28 -19.76
CA GLY A 97 -38.94 1.41 -19.85
C GLY A 97 -38.24 1.70 -18.52
N LEU A 98 -38.94 1.62 -17.39
CA LEU A 98 -38.38 1.81 -16.05
C LEU A 98 -37.43 0.66 -15.67
N LEU A 99 -37.82 -0.58 -15.94
CA LEU A 99 -36.98 -1.76 -15.73
C LEU A 99 -35.70 -1.69 -16.56
N ASN A 100 -35.80 -1.26 -17.81
CA ASN A 100 -34.65 -1.12 -18.69
C ASN A 100 -33.65 -0.07 -18.18
N ARG A 101 -34.14 1.04 -17.63
CA ARG A 101 -33.25 2.05 -16.99
C ARG A 101 -32.50 1.47 -15.79
N LYS A 102 -33.18 0.68 -14.93
CA LYS A 102 -32.53 -0.02 -13.81
C LYS A 102 -31.48 -1.01 -14.32
N LEU A 103 -31.86 -1.85 -15.30
CA LEU A 103 -30.97 -2.83 -15.92
C LEU A 103 -29.71 -2.18 -16.48
N VAL A 104 -29.84 -1.15 -17.33
CA VAL A 104 -28.70 -0.48 -17.96
C VAL A 104 -27.77 0.13 -16.90
N ALA A 105 -28.32 0.78 -15.87
CA ALA A 105 -27.52 1.37 -14.81
C ALA A 105 -26.76 0.30 -14.00
N SER A 106 -27.44 -0.74 -13.54
CA SER A 106 -26.82 -1.81 -12.75
C SER A 106 -25.85 -2.66 -13.57
N ALA A 107 -26.19 -2.99 -14.82
CA ALA A 107 -25.31 -3.72 -15.74
C ALA A 107 -24.00 -2.96 -15.95
N THR A 108 -24.05 -1.65 -16.15
CA THR A 108 -22.84 -0.82 -16.30
C THR A 108 -21.93 -0.94 -15.07
N ILE A 109 -22.50 -0.83 -13.86
CA ILE A 109 -21.72 -0.92 -12.61
C ILE A 109 -21.11 -2.32 -12.45
N VAL A 110 -21.87 -3.38 -12.76
CA VAL A 110 -21.42 -4.78 -12.64
C VAL A 110 -20.31 -5.07 -13.63
N GLN A 111 -20.46 -4.69 -14.90
CA GLN A 111 -19.42 -4.89 -15.91
C GLN A 111 -18.14 -4.12 -15.56
N HIS A 112 -18.28 -2.86 -15.12
CA HIS A 112 -17.14 -2.08 -14.65
C HIS A 112 -16.44 -2.74 -13.46
N GLY A 113 -17.21 -3.24 -12.48
CA GLY A 113 -16.63 -3.93 -11.32
C GLY A 113 -15.94 -5.25 -11.68
N ALA A 114 -16.50 -6.04 -12.61
CA ALA A 114 -15.87 -7.26 -13.08
C ALA A 114 -14.53 -7.00 -13.76
N VAL A 115 -14.49 -6.04 -14.69
CA VAL A 115 -13.25 -5.65 -15.38
C VAL A 115 -12.25 -4.98 -14.42
N HIS A 116 -12.71 -4.18 -13.46
CA HIS A 116 -11.87 -3.62 -12.39
C HIS A 116 -11.17 -4.74 -11.61
N TRP A 117 -11.92 -5.78 -11.24
CA TRP A 117 -11.34 -6.95 -10.58
C TRP A 117 -10.35 -7.70 -11.47
N ASP A 118 -10.68 -7.90 -12.76
CA ASP A 118 -9.76 -8.52 -13.72
C ASP A 118 -8.46 -7.73 -13.90
N ILE A 119 -8.53 -6.40 -13.87
CA ILE A 119 -7.34 -5.53 -13.88
C ILE A 119 -6.54 -5.75 -12.59
N LEU A 120 -7.19 -5.73 -11.42
CA LEU A 120 -6.52 -5.93 -10.14
C LEU A 120 -5.82 -7.28 -10.06
N LYS A 121 -6.40 -8.37 -10.59
CA LYS A 121 -5.76 -9.69 -10.64
C LYS A 121 -4.39 -9.70 -11.33
N ARG A 122 -4.10 -8.70 -12.17
CA ARG A 122 -2.82 -8.54 -12.89
C ARG A 122 -1.75 -7.81 -12.09
N CYS A 123 -2.18 -7.12 -11.04
CA CYS A 123 -1.30 -6.36 -10.16
C CYS A 123 -0.64 -7.27 -9.13
N ARG A 124 0.24 -6.68 -8.32
CA ARG A 124 0.99 -7.35 -7.26
C ARG A 124 0.93 -6.53 -5.98
N SER A 125 1.15 -7.16 -4.84
CA SER A 125 1.32 -6.49 -3.54
C SER A 125 0.24 -5.41 -3.30
N PHE A 126 -1.03 -5.80 -3.39
CA PHE A 126 -2.19 -4.96 -3.21
C PHE A 126 -2.24 -4.38 -1.79
N LEU A 127 -2.59 -3.10 -1.68
CA LEU A 127 -2.82 -2.44 -0.40
C LEU A 127 -4.29 -2.05 -0.21
N VAL A 128 -4.87 -1.36 -1.20
CA VAL A 128 -6.20 -0.76 -1.06
C VAL A 128 -6.81 -0.44 -2.43
N ILE A 129 -8.12 -0.62 -2.55
CA ILE A 129 -8.94 -0.17 -3.67
C ILE A 129 -9.62 1.16 -3.30
N ASP A 130 -9.80 2.06 -4.27
CA ASP A 130 -10.57 3.30 -4.09
C ASP A 130 -10.01 4.22 -2.96
N GLN A 131 -8.69 4.27 -2.80
CA GLN A 131 -8.03 5.11 -1.80
C GLN A 131 -8.04 6.58 -2.24
N THR A 132 -8.59 7.45 -1.41
CA THR A 132 -8.59 8.89 -1.67
C THR A 132 -7.29 9.57 -1.21
N PHE A 133 -6.68 10.36 -2.09
CA PHE A 133 -5.52 11.21 -1.79
C PHE A 133 -5.80 12.68 -2.05
N GLN A 134 -5.09 13.56 -1.33
CA GLN A 134 -5.16 15.01 -1.51
C GLN A 134 -3.97 15.49 -2.35
N GLY A 135 -4.25 16.17 -3.46
CA GLY A 135 -3.26 16.79 -4.35
C GLY A 135 -3.07 18.29 -4.20
N SER A 136 -3.51 18.89 -3.08
CA SER A 136 -3.21 20.30 -2.78
C SER A 136 -2.90 20.55 -1.31
N ALA A 137 -1.79 21.23 -1.07
CA ALA A 137 -1.34 21.60 0.28
C ALA A 137 -2.33 22.55 0.95
N LYS A 138 -2.50 22.39 2.27
CA LYS A 138 -3.39 23.25 3.06
C LYS A 138 -2.99 24.72 2.95
N GLU A 139 -1.69 25.01 3.00
CA GLU A 139 -1.18 26.38 2.93
C GLU A 139 -1.32 27.00 1.55
N GLU A 140 -1.16 26.21 0.49
CA GLU A 140 -1.38 26.68 -0.89
C GLU A 140 -2.85 27.03 -1.14
N ARG A 141 -3.77 26.19 -0.67
CA ARG A 141 -5.21 26.50 -0.70
C ARG A 141 -5.54 27.76 0.09
N LYS A 142 -4.95 27.95 1.28
CA LYS A 142 -5.12 29.19 2.05
C LYS A 142 -4.63 30.42 1.28
N LYS A 143 -3.47 30.33 0.62
CA LYS A 143 -2.93 31.42 -0.21
C LYS A 143 -3.86 31.76 -1.38
N GLN A 144 -4.41 30.76 -2.06
CA GLN A 144 -5.38 30.97 -3.14
C GLN A 144 -6.66 31.63 -2.62
N VAL A 145 -7.19 31.16 -1.49
CA VAL A 145 -8.39 31.74 -0.86
C VAL A 145 -8.15 33.16 -0.36
N SER A 146 -6.94 33.50 0.10
CA SER A 146 -6.60 34.86 0.55
C SER A 146 -6.47 35.87 -0.59
N ARG A 147 -6.21 35.41 -1.82
CA ARG A 147 -6.08 36.28 -3.01
C ARG A 147 -7.43 36.75 -3.54
N ILE A 148 -8.54 36.11 -3.15
CA ILE A 148 -9.88 36.45 -3.60
C ILE A 148 -10.54 37.39 -2.58
N ALA A 149 -11.05 38.52 -3.08
CA ALA A 149 -11.91 39.41 -2.32
C ALA A 149 -13.28 38.74 -2.11
N GLY A 150 -13.82 38.76 -0.89
CA GLY A 150 -15.09 38.11 -0.56
C GLY A 150 -15.33 37.93 0.94
N ASP A 151 -16.57 37.61 1.29
CA ASP A 151 -17.04 37.27 2.64
C ASP A 151 -16.29 36.01 3.16
N GLY A 152 -16.11 35.89 4.48
CA GLY A 152 -15.65 34.67 5.14
C GLY A 152 -16.44 33.41 4.73
N ARG A 153 -17.74 33.51 4.43
CA ARG A 153 -18.55 32.39 3.89
C ARG A 153 -18.13 31.97 2.48
N GLU A 154 -17.91 32.93 1.58
CA GLU A 154 -17.47 32.67 0.20
C GLU A 154 -16.08 32.04 0.20
N LYS A 155 -15.18 32.56 1.04
CA LYS A 155 -13.84 31.99 1.26
C LYS A 155 -13.90 30.56 1.80
N GLN A 156 -14.82 30.27 2.71
CA GLN A 156 -15.01 28.92 3.24
C GLN A 156 -15.55 27.96 2.18
N GLN A 157 -16.54 28.39 1.38
CA GLN A 157 -17.08 27.59 0.28
C GLN A 157 -16.01 27.30 -0.76
N LEU A 158 -15.24 28.31 -1.17
CA LEU A 158 -14.14 28.14 -2.11
C LEU A 158 -13.09 27.17 -1.57
N ASN A 159 -12.67 27.30 -0.31
CA ASN A 159 -11.71 26.37 0.30
C ASN A 159 -12.23 24.92 0.28
N ARG A 160 -13.53 24.72 0.52
CA ARG A 160 -14.16 23.40 0.41
C ARG A 160 -14.14 22.90 -1.02
N THR A 161 -14.52 23.72 -1.98
CA THR A 161 -14.50 23.37 -3.41
C THR A 161 -13.08 23.01 -3.88
N LEU A 162 -12.07 23.81 -3.54
CA LEU A 162 -10.67 23.54 -3.86
C LEU A 162 -10.16 22.27 -3.19
N LYS A 163 -10.62 21.98 -1.95
CA LYS A 163 -10.29 20.73 -1.27
C LYS A 163 -10.85 19.53 -2.04
N GLU A 164 -12.13 19.55 -2.38
CA GLU A 164 -12.80 18.46 -3.07
C GLU A 164 -12.27 18.27 -4.51
N GLN A 165 -12.02 19.36 -5.24
CA GLN A 165 -11.46 19.29 -6.60
C GLN A 165 -10.03 18.74 -6.66
N ALA A 166 -9.29 18.83 -5.56
CA ALA A 166 -7.93 18.31 -5.45
C ALA A 166 -7.88 16.88 -4.90
N LYS A 167 -9.02 16.25 -4.63
CA LYS A 167 -9.05 14.83 -4.29
C LYS A 167 -8.96 13.99 -5.55
N VAL A 168 -8.21 12.92 -5.45
CA VAL A 168 -8.17 11.84 -6.44
C VAL A 168 -8.39 10.52 -5.73
N GLU A 169 -8.91 9.55 -6.45
CA GLU A 169 -9.22 8.20 -5.97
C GLU A 169 -8.49 7.22 -6.88
N VAL A 170 -7.75 6.29 -6.28
CA VAL A 170 -6.90 5.32 -6.98
C VAL A 170 -6.85 4.03 -6.21
N ASP A 171 -6.52 2.94 -6.91
CA ASP A 171 -6.07 1.73 -6.24
C ASP A 171 -4.57 1.80 -6.00
N VAL A 172 -4.13 1.27 -4.87
CA VAL A 172 -2.72 1.28 -4.47
C VAL A 172 -2.20 -0.15 -4.52
N VAL A 173 -1.24 -0.37 -5.41
CA VAL A 173 -0.63 -1.67 -5.71
C VAL A 173 0.91 -1.57 -5.66
N ASP A 174 1.58 -2.68 -5.91
CA ASP A 174 3.05 -2.82 -5.85
C ASP A 174 3.64 -2.33 -4.51
N GLY A 175 2.94 -2.66 -3.41
CA GLY A 175 3.33 -2.27 -2.06
C GLY A 175 3.23 -0.77 -1.79
N GLY A 176 2.57 0.01 -2.67
CA GLY A 176 2.47 1.46 -2.60
C GLY A 176 3.31 2.22 -3.62
N LYS A 177 4.13 1.50 -4.40
CA LYS A 177 4.99 2.09 -5.45
C LYS A 177 4.22 2.47 -6.71
N GLU A 178 3.03 1.89 -6.94
CA GLU A 178 2.19 2.17 -8.10
C GLU A 178 0.75 2.51 -7.70
N TRP A 179 0.20 3.51 -8.38
CA TRP A 179 -1.22 3.88 -8.32
C TRP A 179 -1.90 3.51 -9.63
N LEU A 180 -3.04 2.86 -9.52
CA LEU A 180 -3.87 2.43 -10.62
C LEU A 180 -5.12 3.32 -10.68
N ASP A 181 -5.35 3.96 -11.83
CA ASP A 181 -6.51 4.82 -12.11
C ASP A 181 -7.28 4.26 -13.31
N ILE A 182 -8.46 3.69 -13.08
CA ILE A 182 -9.26 3.04 -14.13
C ILE A 182 -10.36 3.98 -14.61
N ARG A 183 -10.35 4.30 -15.90
CA ARG A 183 -11.25 5.30 -16.50
C ARG A 183 -12.10 4.73 -17.63
N TRP A 184 -13.41 4.84 -17.47
CA TRP A 184 -14.43 4.44 -18.44
C TRP A 184 -14.71 5.56 -19.44
N LEU A 185 -13.73 5.89 -20.28
CA LEU A 185 -13.83 6.93 -21.31
C LEU A 185 -13.98 6.31 -22.70
N GLN A 186 -14.89 6.85 -23.50
CA GLN A 186 -15.12 6.44 -24.89
C GLN A 186 -14.36 7.38 -25.84
N ALA A 187 -13.90 6.87 -26.99
CA ALA A 187 -13.18 7.64 -28.00
C ALA A 187 -13.96 8.90 -28.42
N ASP A 188 -15.24 8.77 -28.75
CA ASP A 188 -16.13 9.89 -29.10
C ASP A 188 -16.21 10.97 -28.01
N ARG A 189 -16.16 10.57 -26.74
CA ARG A 189 -16.24 11.52 -25.62
C ARG A 189 -14.92 12.26 -25.47
N LEU A 190 -13.80 11.60 -25.69
CA LEU A 190 -12.48 12.22 -25.68
C LEU A 190 -12.30 13.15 -26.88
N ALA A 191 -12.71 12.74 -28.08
CA ALA A 191 -12.69 13.57 -29.27
C ALA A 191 -13.49 14.88 -29.06
N ARG A 192 -14.70 14.81 -28.50
CA ARG A 192 -15.46 16.03 -28.16
C ARG A 192 -14.70 16.94 -27.19
N GLN A 193 -14.06 16.37 -26.17
CA GLN A 193 -13.22 17.14 -25.23
C GLN A 193 -12.05 17.84 -25.91
N MET A 194 -11.41 17.18 -26.89
CA MET A 194 -10.31 17.74 -27.67
C MET A 194 -10.80 18.88 -28.56
N THR A 195 -11.91 18.69 -29.28
CA THR A 195 -12.52 19.72 -30.12
C THR A 195 -12.95 20.94 -29.32
N ASP A 196 -13.55 20.75 -28.14
CA ASP A 196 -13.96 21.85 -27.25
C ASP A 196 -12.75 22.65 -26.73
N CYS A 197 -11.55 22.07 -26.75
CA CYS A 197 -10.29 22.72 -26.39
C CYS A 197 -9.52 23.29 -27.60
N GLY A 198 -10.06 23.17 -28.82
CA GLY A 198 -9.46 23.73 -30.03
C GLY A 198 -8.36 22.88 -30.66
N TRP A 199 -8.34 21.57 -30.42
CA TRP A 199 -7.37 20.64 -31.01
C TRP A 199 -7.37 20.67 -32.56
N GLY A 200 -6.18 20.76 -33.16
CA GLY A 200 -5.92 20.67 -34.60
C GLY A 200 -5.97 19.24 -35.13
N TRP A 201 -7.16 18.80 -35.55
CA TRP A 201 -7.37 17.44 -36.06
C TRP A 201 -6.58 17.15 -37.34
N GLY A 202 -5.73 16.12 -37.32
CA GLY A 202 -4.92 15.70 -38.46
C GLY A 202 -3.64 16.50 -38.67
N ASP A 203 -3.33 17.45 -37.77
CA ASP A 203 -2.10 18.24 -37.82
C ASP A 203 -0.89 17.51 -37.19
N TYR A 204 -1.15 16.42 -36.44
CA TYR A 204 -0.15 15.72 -35.63
C TYR A 204 -0.10 14.22 -35.90
N GLN A 205 1.10 13.65 -35.72
CA GLN A 205 1.38 12.22 -35.78
C GLN A 205 2.01 11.73 -34.47
N LEU A 206 1.92 10.42 -34.21
CA LEU A 206 2.47 9.83 -32.99
C LEU A 206 3.98 10.10 -32.88
N GLY A 207 4.40 10.70 -31.77
CA GLY A 207 5.79 11.12 -31.54
C GLY A 207 6.03 12.61 -31.69
N ASP A 208 5.10 13.34 -32.31
CA ASP A 208 5.16 14.80 -32.39
C ASP A 208 5.08 15.44 -30.99
N VAL A 209 5.64 16.64 -30.87
CA VAL A 209 5.57 17.45 -29.66
C VAL A 209 4.53 18.53 -29.90
N VAL A 210 3.36 18.37 -29.27
CA VAL A 210 2.26 19.33 -29.35
C VAL A 210 2.44 20.41 -28.27
N GLU A 211 2.22 21.67 -28.65
CA GLU A 211 2.28 22.80 -27.72
C GLU A 211 1.32 22.54 -26.53
N ARG A 212 1.82 22.80 -25.32
CA ARG A 212 1.12 22.39 -24.09
C ARG A 212 -0.24 23.09 -24.01
N GLU A 213 -0.30 24.35 -24.38
CA GLU A 213 -1.47 25.23 -24.34
C GLU A 213 -2.66 24.67 -25.12
N GLU A 214 -2.43 23.86 -26.16
CA GLU A 214 -3.49 23.30 -27.00
C GLU A 214 -4.28 22.17 -26.32
N TRP A 215 -3.62 21.39 -25.47
CA TRP A 215 -4.19 20.14 -24.95
C TRP A 215 -4.27 20.07 -23.44
N GLU A 216 -3.49 20.89 -22.73
CA GLU A 216 -3.35 20.81 -21.30
C GLU A 216 -4.62 21.20 -20.52
N ASP A 217 -5.54 21.87 -21.22
CA ASP A 217 -6.83 22.31 -20.72
C ASP A 217 -7.95 21.30 -20.96
N THR A 218 -7.69 20.23 -21.70
CA THR A 218 -8.63 19.12 -21.86
C THR A 218 -9.02 18.57 -20.48
N PRO A 219 -10.30 18.20 -20.24
CA PRO A 219 -10.73 17.63 -18.98
C PRO A 219 -9.91 16.42 -18.55
N LEU A 220 -9.50 15.57 -19.49
CA LEU A 220 -8.61 14.45 -19.23
C LEU A 220 -7.24 14.91 -18.71
N ALA A 221 -6.55 15.81 -19.42
CA ALA A 221 -5.25 16.33 -18.99
C ALA A 221 -5.33 17.01 -17.61
N LYS A 222 -6.38 17.80 -17.37
CA LYS A 222 -6.64 18.42 -16.05
C LYS A 222 -6.79 17.39 -14.93
N GLN A 223 -7.47 16.28 -15.19
CA GLN A 223 -7.61 15.21 -14.21
C GLN A 223 -6.28 14.48 -13.95
N VAL A 224 -5.49 14.21 -15.00
CA VAL A 224 -4.16 13.58 -14.83
C VAL A 224 -3.18 14.51 -14.12
N LYS A 225 -3.21 15.82 -14.39
CA LYS A 225 -2.45 16.83 -13.62
C LYS A 225 -2.76 16.78 -12.12
N ARG A 226 -4.04 16.60 -11.76
CA ARG A 226 -4.45 16.45 -10.35
C ARG A 226 -3.92 15.16 -9.74
N LEU A 227 -3.92 14.07 -10.52
CA LEU A 227 -3.37 12.79 -10.11
C LEU A 227 -1.86 12.89 -9.86
N VAL A 228 -1.11 13.53 -10.76
CA VAL A 228 0.31 13.84 -10.62
C VAL A 228 0.57 14.69 -9.38
N ALA A 229 -0.19 15.77 -9.17
CA ALA A 229 -0.06 16.60 -7.98
C ALA A 229 -0.30 15.82 -6.68
N ALA A 230 -1.32 14.94 -6.67
CA ALA A 230 -1.58 14.04 -5.55
C ALA A 230 -0.45 13.04 -5.32
N ALA A 231 0.09 12.42 -6.36
CA ALA A 231 1.20 11.48 -6.25
C ALA A 231 2.45 12.15 -5.64
N LYS A 232 2.81 13.35 -6.11
CA LYS A 232 3.96 14.12 -5.62
C LYS A 232 3.81 14.53 -4.15
N MET A 233 2.58 14.75 -3.69
CA MET A 233 2.28 15.05 -2.29
C MET A 233 2.24 13.81 -1.39
N ASN A 234 1.93 12.64 -1.94
CA ASN A 234 1.70 11.40 -1.18
C ASN A 234 2.74 10.34 -1.55
N ARG A 235 4.02 10.70 -1.37
CA ARG A 235 5.17 9.84 -1.68
C ARG A 235 5.19 8.58 -0.81
N HIS A 236 5.45 7.43 -1.44
CA HIS A 236 5.66 6.14 -0.79
C HIS A 236 7.16 5.84 -0.69
N GLU A 237 7.67 5.55 0.51
CA GLU A 237 9.11 5.36 0.77
C GLU A 237 9.99 6.40 0.05
N TYR A 238 9.64 7.68 0.23
CA TYR A 238 10.35 8.81 -0.38
C TYR A 238 10.35 8.80 -1.91
N ARG A 239 9.40 8.15 -2.57
CA ARG A 239 9.28 8.14 -4.02
C ARG A 239 7.89 8.56 -4.43
N VAL A 240 7.81 9.31 -5.52
CA VAL A 240 6.52 9.55 -6.16
C VAL A 240 6.05 8.20 -6.75
N PRO A 241 4.84 7.73 -6.42
CA PRO A 241 4.34 6.50 -6.99
C PRO A 241 4.17 6.64 -8.50
N ARG A 242 4.46 5.56 -9.22
CA ARG A 242 4.17 5.45 -10.65
C ARG A 242 2.66 5.50 -10.86
N LEU A 243 2.23 6.16 -11.92
CA LEU A 243 0.81 6.22 -12.31
C LEU A 243 0.57 5.26 -13.47
N ARG A 244 -0.35 4.31 -13.28
CA ARG A 244 -0.87 3.45 -14.34
C ARG A 244 -2.34 3.81 -14.58
N ILE A 245 -2.63 4.44 -15.70
CA ILE A 245 -3.97 4.87 -16.08
C ILE A 245 -4.51 3.89 -17.12
N VAL A 246 -5.61 3.23 -16.80
CA VAL A 246 -6.21 2.20 -17.66
C VAL A 246 -7.48 2.73 -18.29
N PHE A 247 -7.58 2.61 -19.62
CA PHE A 247 -8.77 2.95 -20.41
C PHE A 247 -9.33 1.70 -21.08
N PRO A 248 -10.24 0.95 -20.41
CA PRO A 248 -10.74 -0.32 -20.96
C PRO A 248 -11.53 -0.18 -22.26
N ASN A 249 -12.01 1.03 -22.58
CA ASN A 249 -12.87 1.31 -23.74
C ASN A 249 -12.18 2.14 -24.82
N LEU A 250 -10.88 2.40 -24.69
CA LEU A 250 -10.08 3.01 -25.77
C LEU A 250 -9.25 1.92 -26.43
N MET A 251 -9.04 2.06 -27.74
CA MET A 251 -8.21 1.15 -28.52
C MET A 251 -7.20 1.96 -29.32
N LYS A 252 -5.92 1.66 -29.13
CA LYS A 252 -4.85 2.29 -29.91
C LYS A 252 -5.02 2.01 -31.40
N GLY A 253 -4.79 3.02 -32.23
CA GLY A 253 -4.94 2.95 -33.69
C GLY A 253 -6.36 3.15 -34.21
N GLU A 254 -7.36 3.31 -33.33
CA GLU A 254 -8.72 3.69 -33.75
C GLU A 254 -8.77 5.16 -34.19
N ASN A 255 -8.01 6.04 -33.52
CA ASN A 255 -7.92 7.46 -33.82
C ASN A 255 -6.51 7.98 -33.49
N GLU A 256 -5.78 8.44 -34.50
CA GLU A 256 -4.39 8.87 -34.38
C GLU A 256 -4.22 10.10 -33.48
N ASP A 257 -5.08 11.12 -33.61
CA ASP A 257 -5.04 12.31 -32.76
C ASP A 257 -5.25 11.98 -31.27
N ILE A 258 -6.15 11.03 -30.97
CA ILE A 258 -6.34 10.55 -29.59
C ILE A 258 -5.06 9.88 -29.08
N ASP A 259 -4.42 9.06 -29.89
CA ASP A 259 -3.16 8.41 -29.52
C ASP A 259 -2.04 9.43 -29.27
N VAL A 260 -1.97 10.50 -30.07
CA VAL A 260 -1.06 11.63 -29.85
C VAL A 260 -1.33 12.30 -28.51
N LEU A 261 -2.59 12.61 -28.19
CA LEU A 261 -2.96 13.20 -26.90
C LEU A 261 -2.54 12.31 -25.72
N LEU A 262 -2.81 11.01 -25.79
CA LEU A 262 -2.43 10.06 -24.74
C LEU A 262 -0.90 10.02 -24.57
N ASP A 263 -0.13 10.05 -25.66
CA ASP A 263 1.33 10.14 -25.64
C ASP A 263 1.84 11.47 -25.03
N GLN A 264 1.16 12.60 -25.25
CA GLN A 264 1.45 13.85 -24.54
C GLN A 264 1.20 13.72 -23.03
N ILE A 265 0.11 13.07 -22.63
CA ILE A 265 -0.25 12.86 -21.22
C ILE A 265 0.79 11.98 -20.51
N CYS A 266 1.33 10.96 -21.18
CA CYS A 266 2.44 10.16 -20.64
C CYS A 266 3.69 10.99 -20.30
N ARG A 267 3.88 12.13 -20.98
CA ARG A 267 5.04 13.04 -20.81
C ARG A 267 4.70 14.28 -19.99
N LEU A 268 3.56 14.30 -19.30
CA LEU A 268 3.02 15.48 -18.64
C LEU A 268 3.94 16.07 -17.56
N ASP A 269 4.57 15.20 -16.76
CA ASP A 269 5.56 15.57 -15.73
C ASP A 269 6.78 14.64 -15.83
N PRO A 270 8.00 15.16 -16.03
CA PRO A 270 9.20 14.35 -16.22
C PRO A 270 9.63 13.59 -14.95
N LEU A 271 9.09 13.94 -13.78
CA LEU A 271 9.43 13.33 -12.49
C LEU A 271 8.48 12.18 -12.12
N VAL A 272 7.37 12.04 -12.84
CA VAL A 272 6.34 11.05 -12.58
C VAL A 272 6.22 10.12 -13.77
N GLU A 273 6.52 8.85 -13.58
CA GLU A 273 6.29 7.83 -14.61
C GLU A 273 4.78 7.63 -14.77
N ILE A 274 4.26 7.94 -15.97
CA ILE A 274 2.85 7.78 -16.33
C ILE A 274 2.76 6.73 -17.44
N ILE A 275 2.13 5.61 -17.13
CA ILE A 275 1.84 4.52 -18.06
C ILE A 275 0.35 4.60 -18.40
N ILE A 276 0.04 4.66 -19.69
CA ILE A 276 -1.33 4.53 -20.19
C ILE A 276 -1.51 3.13 -20.79
N GLU A 277 -2.54 2.42 -20.35
CA GLU A 277 -2.91 1.10 -20.85
C GLU A 277 -4.31 1.17 -21.48
N ASP A 278 -4.40 0.90 -22.77
CA ASP A 278 -5.66 0.79 -23.51
C ASP A 278 -6.07 -0.68 -23.70
N SER A 279 -7.24 -0.93 -24.30
CA SER A 279 -7.79 -2.28 -24.50
C SER A 279 -6.94 -3.21 -25.39
N SER A 280 -6.11 -2.65 -26.27
CA SER A 280 -5.19 -3.40 -27.15
C SER A 280 -3.82 -3.64 -26.51
N GLY A 281 -3.49 -2.89 -25.46
CA GLY A 281 -2.22 -2.99 -24.74
C GLY A 281 -1.99 -4.39 -24.16
N LYS A 282 -0.72 -4.82 -24.07
CA LYS A 282 -0.36 -6.15 -23.56
C LYS A 282 -0.93 -6.44 -22.16
N PHE A 283 -0.99 -5.42 -21.32
CA PHE A 283 -1.54 -5.52 -19.97
C PHE A 283 -3.03 -5.93 -20.00
N MET A 284 -3.82 -5.34 -20.90
CA MET A 284 -5.25 -5.62 -21.05
C MET A 284 -5.54 -6.86 -21.91
N SER A 285 -4.74 -7.12 -22.93
CA SER A 285 -4.96 -8.21 -23.89
C SER A 285 -4.52 -9.59 -23.37
N THR A 286 -3.58 -9.64 -22.42
CA THR A 286 -3.22 -10.89 -21.73
C THR A 286 -4.42 -11.35 -20.88
N PRO A 287 -4.81 -12.63 -20.81
CA PRO A 287 -5.87 -13.07 -19.88
C PRO A 287 -5.46 -12.84 -18.41
N PRO A 288 -6.39 -12.58 -17.47
CA PRO A 288 -6.03 -12.44 -16.07
C PRO A 288 -5.51 -13.79 -15.54
N PRO A 289 -4.55 -13.78 -14.60
CA PRO A 289 -4.05 -15.02 -14.04
C PRO A 289 -5.17 -15.79 -13.31
N PRO A 290 -5.03 -17.12 -13.18
CA PRO A 290 -5.93 -17.91 -12.34
C PRO A 290 -6.01 -17.34 -10.92
N LEU A 291 -7.17 -17.51 -10.26
CA LEU A 291 -7.44 -16.88 -8.96
C LEU A 291 -6.36 -17.16 -7.91
N GLU A 292 -5.87 -18.40 -7.83
CA GLU A 292 -4.84 -18.78 -6.84
C GLU A 292 -3.52 -18.02 -7.06
N ASP A 293 -3.08 -17.93 -8.31
CA ASP A 293 -1.89 -17.16 -8.70
C ASP A 293 -2.12 -15.66 -8.50
N ALA A 294 -3.30 -15.15 -8.82
CA ALA A 294 -3.69 -13.76 -8.61
C ALA A 294 -3.63 -13.39 -7.13
N ILE A 295 -4.22 -14.23 -6.25
CA ILE A 295 -4.18 -14.02 -4.80
C ILE A 295 -2.73 -14.03 -4.31
N LYS A 296 -1.90 -14.98 -4.73
CA LYS A 296 -0.48 -15.03 -4.35
C LYS A 296 0.26 -13.77 -4.79
N ASN A 297 0.06 -13.32 -6.03
CA ASN A 297 0.67 -12.11 -6.57
C ASN A 297 0.23 -10.86 -5.81
N LEU A 298 -1.08 -10.75 -5.51
CA LEU A 298 -1.65 -9.63 -4.79
C LEU A 298 -1.25 -9.58 -3.33
N MET A 299 -1.01 -10.72 -2.68
CA MET A 299 -0.44 -10.73 -1.34
C MET A 299 0.99 -10.22 -1.31
N GLY A 300 1.73 -10.39 -2.41
CA GLY A 300 3.13 -9.99 -2.51
C GLY A 300 4.07 -10.87 -1.69
N ASP A 301 5.36 -10.52 -1.75
CA ASP A 301 6.37 -11.09 -0.86
C ASP A 301 6.48 -10.20 0.39
N GLU A 302 6.37 -10.81 1.57
CA GLU A 302 6.47 -10.11 2.86
C GLU A 302 7.88 -9.59 3.15
N PHE A 303 8.88 -10.06 2.40
CA PHE A 303 10.27 -9.63 2.46
C PHE A 303 10.67 -8.70 1.30
N ASP A 304 9.73 -8.30 0.44
CA ASP A 304 10.01 -7.38 -0.67
C ASP A 304 10.55 -6.05 -0.12
N GLY A 305 11.70 -5.62 -0.65
CA GLY A 305 12.41 -4.43 -0.20
C GLY A 305 13.52 -4.67 0.83
N LEU A 306 13.66 -5.88 1.39
CA LEU A 306 14.88 -6.24 2.12
C LEU A 306 16.07 -6.37 1.16
N THR A 307 17.22 -5.85 1.56
CA THR A 307 18.48 -5.98 0.81
C THR A 307 19.25 -7.24 1.22
N ASP A 308 20.17 -7.69 0.38
CA ASP A 308 21.04 -8.85 0.69
C ASP A 308 21.95 -8.58 1.89
N THR A 309 22.31 -7.32 2.12
CA THR A 309 23.02 -6.87 3.32
C THR A 309 22.08 -6.06 4.20
N LEU A 310 21.96 -6.44 5.47
CA LEU A 310 21.12 -5.79 6.47
C LEU A 310 21.98 -4.99 7.44
N ASN A 311 21.71 -3.70 7.54
CA ASN A 311 22.34 -2.83 8.54
C ASN A 311 21.52 -2.88 9.83
N MET A 312 22.13 -3.37 10.91
CA MET A 312 21.44 -3.69 12.16
C MET A 312 21.50 -2.52 13.13
N ASP A 313 20.33 -1.98 13.49
CA ASP A 313 20.21 -1.02 14.58
C ASP A 313 20.39 -1.69 15.95
N HIS A 314 20.87 -0.95 16.95
CA HIS A 314 21.03 -1.48 18.31
C HIS A 314 19.74 -2.05 18.92
N THR A 315 18.56 -1.55 18.52
CA THR A 315 17.28 -2.07 19.04
C THR A 315 16.97 -3.48 18.55
N ILE A 316 17.26 -3.80 17.28
CA ILE A 316 17.09 -5.16 16.78
C ILE A 316 18.16 -6.11 17.33
N LEU A 317 19.38 -5.60 17.57
CA LEU A 317 20.43 -6.38 18.24
C LEU A 317 19.99 -6.81 19.66
N VAL A 318 19.28 -5.93 20.38
CA VAL A 318 18.69 -6.25 21.70
C VAL A 318 17.62 -7.34 21.58
N ASP A 319 16.73 -7.26 20.59
CA ASP A 319 15.70 -8.29 20.39
C ASP A 319 16.32 -9.66 20.06
N LEU A 320 17.44 -9.67 19.31
CA LEU A 320 18.17 -10.87 18.92
C LEU A 320 18.94 -11.55 20.06
N ILE A 321 19.02 -10.93 21.24
CA ILE A 321 19.73 -11.51 22.39
C ILE A 321 18.89 -11.59 23.65
N SER A 322 17.70 -10.98 23.68
CA SER A 322 16.80 -10.95 24.84
C SER A 322 16.46 -12.35 25.33
N ASP A 323 16.44 -12.56 26.64
CA ASP A 323 15.95 -13.83 27.21
C ASP A 323 14.50 -14.11 26.80
N ILE A 324 13.69 -13.07 26.54
CA ILE A 324 12.30 -13.22 26.11
C ILE A 324 12.21 -13.90 24.74
N THR A 325 13.12 -13.62 23.81
CA THR A 325 13.09 -14.21 22.45
C THR A 325 13.74 -15.58 22.36
N HIS A 326 14.57 -15.93 23.33
CA HIS A 326 15.33 -17.19 23.32
C HIS A 326 14.77 -18.28 24.22
N PHE A 327 13.89 -17.95 25.17
CA PHE A 327 13.38 -18.87 26.19
C PHE A 327 11.88 -18.74 26.42
N GLN A 328 11.26 -19.85 26.84
CA GLN A 328 9.86 -19.88 27.26
C GLN A 328 9.71 -19.47 28.73
N LEU A 329 9.62 -18.16 28.98
CA LEU A 329 9.55 -17.61 30.33
C LEU A 329 8.13 -17.64 30.92
N GLN A 330 8.03 -17.57 32.25
CA GLN A 330 6.76 -17.34 32.95
C GLN A 330 6.69 -15.87 33.41
N PRO A 331 5.57 -15.16 33.15
CA PRO A 331 5.38 -13.81 33.69
C PRO A 331 5.45 -13.82 35.21
N GLN A 332 6.16 -12.87 35.79
CA GLN A 332 6.34 -12.77 37.24
C GLN A 332 5.67 -11.52 37.82
N PRO A 333 5.10 -11.56 39.03
CA PRO A 333 4.34 -10.44 39.60
C PRO A 333 5.14 -9.14 39.76
N TRP A 334 6.45 -9.23 39.95
CA TRP A 334 7.34 -8.08 40.11
C TRP A 334 7.78 -7.44 38.79
N GLN A 335 7.51 -8.10 37.66
CA GLN A 335 7.85 -7.56 36.35
C GLN A 335 6.88 -6.45 35.95
N ALA A 336 7.42 -5.44 35.27
CA ALA A 336 6.60 -4.39 34.66
C ALA A 336 5.51 -5.00 33.77
N GLN A 337 4.35 -4.36 33.70
CA GLN A 337 3.21 -4.85 32.91
C GLN A 337 3.61 -5.06 31.44
N THR A 338 4.43 -4.18 30.88
CA THR A 338 4.94 -4.30 29.50
C THR A 338 5.76 -5.57 29.28
N THR A 339 6.68 -5.89 30.19
CA THR A 339 7.49 -7.12 30.14
C THR A 339 6.62 -8.37 30.27
N ARG A 340 5.63 -8.35 31.18
CA ARG A 340 4.69 -9.48 31.33
C ARG A 340 3.90 -9.73 30.04
N LEU A 341 3.39 -8.67 29.42
CA LEU A 341 2.68 -8.76 28.15
C LEU A 341 3.57 -9.29 27.02
N GLN A 342 4.85 -8.89 26.96
CA GLN A 342 5.80 -9.43 25.97
C GLN A 342 6.02 -10.94 26.17
N ILE A 343 6.19 -11.40 27.42
CA ILE A 343 6.35 -12.83 27.73
C ILE A 343 5.08 -13.61 27.37
N GLU A 344 3.90 -13.08 27.70
CA GLU A 344 2.62 -13.70 27.34
C GLU A 344 2.42 -13.80 25.83
N GLU A 345 2.75 -12.74 25.09
CA GLU A 345 2.71 -12.71 23.62
C GLU A 345 3.65 -13.76 23.01
N GLU A 346 4.89 -13.84 23.50
CA GLU A 346 5.88 -14.80 23.02
C GLU A 346 5.38 -16.24 23.16
N ARG A 347 4.79 -16.56 24.32
CA ARG A 347 4.23 -17.89 24.60
C ARG A 347 3.04 -18.23 23.73
N LYS A 348 2.15 -17.26 23.50
CA LYS A 348 0.91 -17.48 22.74
C LYS A 348 1.18 -17.76 21.27
N HIS A 349 2.21 -17.14 20.71
CA HIS A 349 2.46 -17.16 19.26
C HIS A 349 3.71 -17.94 18.84
N GLY A 350 4.30 -18.74 19.74
CA GLY A 350 5.36 -19.70 19.42
C GLY A 350 6.76 -19.09 19.23
N GLY A 351 7.01 -17.89 19.75
CA GLY A 351 8.30 -17.22 19.66
C GLY A 351 8.46 -16.32 18.44
N VAL A 352 8.90 -15.09 18.65
CA VAL A 352 9.18 -14.07 17.61
C VAL A 352 10.50 -14.35 16.91
N MET A 353 11.46 -14.97 17.61
CA MET A 353 12.74 -15.36 17.01
C MET A 353 12.54 -16.24 15.77
N VAL A 354 11.77 -17.33 15.89
CA VAL A 354 11.55 -18.29 14.80
C VAL A 354 10.55 -17.77 13.77
N ARG A 355 9.48 -17.10 14.21
CA ARG A 355 8.39 -16.70 13.32
C ARG A 355 8.71 -15.46 12.49
N GLU A 356 9.49 -14.53 13.03
CA GLU A 356 9.69 -13.22 12.40
C GLU A 356 11.17 -12.90 12.19
N LEU A 357 12.02 -13.04 13.21
CA LEU A 357 13.42 -12.59 13.12
C LEU A 357 14.23 -13.47 12.17
N TYR A 358 14.25 -14.79 12.36
CA TYR A 358 15.03 -15.67 11.49
C TYR A 358 14.65 -15.57 10.01
N PRO A 359 13.37 -15.60 9.60
CA PRO A 359 13.01 -15.42 8.19
C PRO A 359 13.54 -14.12 7.56
N ILE A 360 13.59 -13.02 8.33
CA ILE A 360 14.17 -11.75 7.87
C ILE A 360 15.69 -11.85 7.69
N LEU A 361 16.38 -12.58 8.58
CA LEU A 361 17.85 -12.65 8.60
C LEU A 361 18.45 -13.73 7.70
N GLN A 362 17.69 -14.78 7.38
CA GLN A 362 18.16 -15.93 6.63
C GLN A 362 18.71 -15.55 5.25
N GLY A 363 19.88 -16.12 4.93
CA GLY A 363 20.54 -15.95 3.63
C GLY A 363 21.13 -14.55 3.40
N ARG A 364 21.19 -13.69 4.42
CA ARG A 364 21.63 -12.29 4.30
C ARG A 364 22.90 -12.02 5.09
N THR A 365 23.67 -11.05 4.60
CA THR A 365 24.83 -10.50 5.29
C THR A 365 24.36 -9.54 6.37
N LEU A 366 24.76 -9.77 7.62
CA LEU A 366 24.38 -8.93 8.75
C LEU A 366 25.57 -8.07 9.16
N VAL A 367 25.36 -6.75 9.16
CA VAL A 367 26.39 -5.77 9.53
C VAL A 367 25.88 -4.79 10.57
N CYS A 368 26.78 -4.22 11.37
CA CYS A 368 26.47 -3.05 12.19
C CYS A 368 27.67 -2.10 12.20
N THR A 369 27.42 -0.81 12.44
CA THR A 369 28.49 0.18 12.57
C THR A 369 29.22 0.00 13.91
N GLN A 370 30.47 0.47 13.98
CA GLN A 370 31.25 0.39 15.22
C GLN A 370 30.54 1.09 16.39
N GLU A 371 29.98 2.28 16.19
CA GLU A 371 29.29 3.02 17.25
C GLU A 371 27.97 2.34 17.67
N ALA A 372 27.33 1.57 16.77
CA ALA A 372 26.19 0.73 17.12
C ALA A 372 26.61 -0.43 18.03
N ALA A 373 27.72 -1.10 17.70
CA ALA A 373 28.28 -2.18 18.51
C ALA A 373 28.71 -1.67 19.91
N GLU A 374 29.41 -0.54 19.96
CA GLU A 374 29.81 0.12 21.22
C GLU A 374 28.59 0.41 22.10
N HIS A 375 27.59 1.09 21.54
CA HIS A 375 26.38 1.44 22.28
C HIS A 375 25.58 0.21 22.71
N PHE A 376 25.50 -0.82 21.87
CA PHE A 376 24.87 -2.08 22.20
C PHE A 376 25.54 -2.74 23.44
N HIS A 377 26.87 -2.80 23.48
CA HIS A 377 27.60 -3.36 24.62
C HIS A 377 27.48 -2.50 25.89
N GLU A 378 27.47 -1.17 25.77
CA GLU A 378 27.16 -0.28 26.91
C GLU A 378 25.80 -0.60 27.54
N VAL A 379 24.77 -0.81 26.70
CA VAL A 379 23.43 -1.17 27.15
C VAL A 379 23.45 -2.54 27.83
N LEU A 380 24.08 -3.55 27.22
CA LEU A 380 24.16 -4.91 27.78
C LEU A 380 24.88 -4.96 29.13
N ASN A 381 25.97 -4.21 29.29
CA ASN A 381 26.70 -4.13 30.55
C ASN A 381 25.84 -3.50 31.66
N THR A 382 24.96 -2.57 31.30
CA THR A 382 24.11 -1.86 32.26
C THR A 382 22.86 -2.66 32.64
N VAL A 383 22.21 -3.33 31.68
CA VAL A 383 20.86 -3.88 31.86
C VAL A 383 20.64 -5.31 31.32
N GLY A 384 21.67 -6.02 30.86
CA GLY A 384 21.57 -7.41 30.41
C GLY A 384 21.73 -8.45 31.54
N THR A 385 21.02 -9.57 31.47
CA THR A 385 21.26 -10.76 32.30
C THR A 385 22.59 -11.44 31.92
N PRO A 386 23.12 -12.38 32.72
CA PRO A 386 24.32 -13.13 32.33
C PRO A 386 24.20 -13.83 30.98
N THR A 387 23.05 -14.43 30.69
CA THR A 387 22.76 -15.11 29.41
C THR A 387 22.62 -14.12 28.25
N GLU A 388 21.94 -12.99 28.45
CA GLU A 388 21.83 -11.92 27.45
C GLU A 388 23.21 -11.31 27.13
N ARG A 389 24.06 -11.08 28.13
CA ARG A 389 25.42 -10.57 27.92
C ARG A 389 26.27 -11.55 27.14
N GLU A 390 26.21 -12.83 27.48
CA GLU A 390 26.95 -13.86 26.75
C GLU A 390 26.48 -13.96 25.30
N ARG A 391 25.16 -14.00 25.05
CA ARG A 391 24.63 -13.96 23.67
C ARG A 391 25.04 -12.71 22.92
N GLY A 392 25.05 -11.55 23.57
CA GLY A 392 25.51 -10.30 22.98
C GLY A 392 26.97 -10.30 22.57
N ARG A 393 27.86 -10.83 23.42
CA ARG A 393 29.29 -10.98 23.09
C ARG A 393 29.48 -11.88 21.87
N LEU A 394 28.76 -12.99 21.81
CA LEU A 394 28.83 -13.93 20.70
C LEU A 394 28.20 -13.36 19.41
N LEU A 395 27.07 -12.66 19.51
CA LEU A 395 26.39 -12.08 18.36
C LEU A 395 27.19 -10.92 17.74
N VAL A 396 27.77 -10.06 18.58
CA VAL A 396 28.53 -8.87 18.17
C VAL A 396 29.89 -8.88 18.89
N PRO A 397 30.90 -9.61 18.37
CA PRO A 397 32.21 -9.76 19.02
C PRO A 397 32.97 -8.43 19.15
N PHE A 398 33.03 -7.90 20.37
CA PHE A 398 33.63 -6.59 20.64
C PHE A 398 34.94 -6.68 21.44
N ASP A 399 35.08 -7.70 22.29
CA ASP A 399 36.31 -8.02 23.02
C ASP A 399 37.25 -8.94 22.24
N ASP A 400 38.55 -8.87 22.56
CA ASP A 400 39.60 -9.62 21.89
C ASP A 400 39.43 -11.14 22.02
N ASP A 401 38.96 -11.62 23.19
CA ASP A 401 38.74 -13.04 23.44
C ASP A 401 37.72 -13.60 22.43
N THR A 402 36.56 -12.96 22.31
CA THR A 402 35.49 -13.41 21.40
C THR A 402 35.86 -13.18 19.94
N ARG A 403 36.60 -12.10 19.62
CA ARG A 403 37.09 -11.85 18.26
C ARG A 403 38.12 -12.87 17.79
N SER A 404 38.83 -13.51 18.72
CA SER A 404 39.80 -14.57 18.40
C SER A 404 39.16 -15.94 18.16
N MET A 405 37.89 -16.13 18.55
CA MET A 405 37.15 -17.37 18.32
C MET A 405 36.80 -17.55 16.84
N SER A 406 36.75 -18.81 16.39
CA SER A 406 36.24 -19.11 15.05
C SER A 406 34.72 -18.88 14.97
N ALA A 407 34.22 -18.51 13.79
CA ALA A 407 32.79 -18.31 13.58
C ALA A 407 31.96 -19.57 13.91
N GLY A 408 32.51 -20.76 13.67
CA GLY A 408 31.86 -22.03 14.02
C GLY A 408 31.71 -22.24 15.54
N GLU A 409 32.72 -21.87 16.33
CA GLU A 409 32.66 -21.93 17.79
C GLU A 409 31.67 -20.92 18.36
N ILE A 410 31.72 -19.67 17.87
CA ILE A 410 30.76 -18.61 18.27
C ILE A 410 29.34 -19.09 18.01
N ARG A 411 29.07 -19.59 16.81
CA ARG A 411 27.76 -20.08 16.41
C ARG A 411 27.29 -21.23 17.29
N SER A 412 28.13 -22.24 17.53
CA SER A 412 27.78 -23.38 18.38
C SER A 412 27.47 -22.95 19.80
N ARG A 413 28.21 -21.99 20.35
CA ARG A 413 28.00 -21.49 21.71
C ARG A 413 26.76 -20.62 21.81
N PHE A 414 26.48 -19.81 20.78
CA PHE A 414 25.26 -19.01 20.71
C PHE A 414 24.01 -19.91 20.68
N GLU A 415 24.04 -20.98 19.89
CA GLU A 415 22.93 -21.94 19.79
C GLU A 415 22.64 -22.66 21.10
N GLN A 416 23.66 -22.97 21.91
CA GLN A 416 23.48 -23.56 23.25
C GLN A 416 22.76 -22.63 24.24
N LEU A 417 22.71 -21.33 23.96
CA LEU A 417 22.05 -20.32 24.79
C LEU A 417 20.62 -20.02 24.34
N SER A 418 20.01 -20.88 23.52
CA SER A 418 18.62 -20.75 23.08
C SER A 418 17.88 -22.08 23.09
N THR A 419 16.57 -22.04 23.30
CA THR A 419 15.69 -23.19 23.03
C THR A 419 15.31 -23.30 21.54
N HIS A 420 15.70 -22.34 20.71
CA HIS A 420 15.43 -22.33 19.27
C HIS A 420 16.67 -22.77 18.49
N THR A 421 16.47 -23.65 17.53
CA THR A 421 17.52 -24.05 16.58
C THR A 421 17.88 -22.87 15.68
N LEU A 422 19.17 -22.56 15.58
CA LEU A 422 19.65 -21.47 14.74
C LEU A 422 19.72 -21.95 13.28
N PRO A 423 19.04 -21.30 12.32
CA PRO A 423 19.10 -21.72 10.93
C PRO A 423 20.52 -21.57 10.35
N ARG A 424 20.91 -22.51 9.48
CA ARG A 424 22.29 -22.66 8.98
C ARG A 424 22.82 -21.42 8.25
N ASP A 425 21.91 -20.70 7.64
CA ASP A 425 22.12 -19.56 6.76
C ASP A 425 21.88 -18.20 7.46
N VAL A 426 21.61 -18.18 8.77
CA VAL A 426 21.64 -16.96 9.57
C VAL A 426 23.08 -16.67 10.00
N GLN A 427 23.58 -15.48 9.66
CA GLN A 427 24.94 -15.07 9.99
C GLN A 427 25.08 -14.80 11.49
N VAL A 428 25.94 -15.58 12.16
CA VAL A 428 26.41 -15.33 13.52
C VAL A 428 27.91 -15.69 13.53
N PRO A 429 28.82 -14.76 13.89
CA PRO A 429 28.58 -13.40 14.39
C PRO A 429 28.17 -12.36 13.30
N ILE A 430 27.58 -11.25 13.75
CA ILE A 430 27.33 -10.05 12.93
C ILE A 430 28.66 -9.32 12.70
N GLN A 431 28.86 -8.82 11.48
CA GLN A 431 30.09 -8.11 11.11
C GLN A 431 30.05 -6.65 11.61
N ILE A 432 31.05 -6.26 12.38
CA ILE A 432 31.25 -4.86 12.78
C ILE A 432 32.05 -4.15 11.69
N LEU A 433 31.52 -3.05 11.18
CA LEU A 433 32.15 -2.24 10.16
C LEU A 433 33.19 -1.30 10.76
N ALA A 434 34.33 -1.15 10.09
CA ALA A 434 35.40 -0.25 10.51
C ALA A 434 35.16 1.22 10.11
N GLU A 435 34.21 1.48 9.19
CA GLU A 435 33.87 2.85 8.80
C GLU A 435 33.16 3.57 9.95
N THR A 436 33.63 4.78 10.25
CA THR A 436 33.05 5.64 11.29
C THR A 436 32.25 6.77 10.66
N TRP A 437 31.18 7.18 11.32
CA TRP A 437 30.26 8.16 10.78
C TRP A 437 30.08 9.34 11.71
N THR A 438 30.67 10.47 11.30
CA THR A 438 30.59 11.76 12.00
C THR A 438 29.92 12.78 11.08
N MET A 439 29.60 13.96 11.60
CA MET A 439 29.12 15.04 10.73
C MET A 439 30.13 15.39 9.62
N SER A 440 31.44 15.24 9.86
CA SER A 440 32.45 15.45 8.83
C SER A 440 32.31 14.44 7.68
N THR A 441 32.16 13.16 8.01
CA THR A 441 32.00 12.11 6.98
C THR A 441 30.66 12.21 6.26
N VAL A 442 29.60 12.66 6.92
CA VAL A 442 28.31 12.95 6.26
C VAL A 442 28.47 14.09 5.24
N ASN A 443 29.17 15.18 5.59
CA ASN A 443 29.45 16.26 4.63
C ASN A 443 30.24 15.74 3.42
N GLN A 444 31.27 14.92 3.67
CA GLN A 444 32.06 14.32 2.60
C GLN A 444 31.20 13.38 1.73
N ALA A 445 30.37 12.53 2.33
CA ALA A 445 29.48 11.62 1.62
C ALA A 445 28.46 12.35 0.73
N VAL A 446 27.99 13.54 1.15
CA VAL A 446 27.17 14.41 0.30
C VAL A 446 27.99 15.02 -0.84
N ALA A 447 29.20 15.50 -0.56
CA ALA A 447 30.09 16.03 -1.60
C ALA A 447 30.47 14.97 -2.65
N ASP A 448 30.61 13.72 -2.24
CA ASP A 448 30.89 12.57 -3.09
C ASP A 448 29.64 12.03 -3.83
N GLY A 449 28.44 12.57 -3.55
CA GLY A 449 27.18 12.10 -4.12
C GLY A 449 26.67 10.77 -3.58
N ARG A 450 27.26 10.21 -2.52
CA ARG A 450 26.77 9.00 -1.83
C ARG A 450 25.52 9.26 -1.00
N LEU A 451 25.35 10.50 -0.52
CA LEU A 451 24.17 10.96 0.20
C LEU A 451 23.53 12.15 -0.53
N PRO A 452 22.20 12.28 -0.52
CA PRO A 452 21.54 13.48 -1.00
C PRO A 452 21.74 14.64 -0.02
N THR A 453 21.59 15.87 -0.50
CA THR A 453 21.82 17.09 0.31
C THR A 453 20.93 17.13 1.57
N VAL A 454 19.68 16.67 1.46
CA VAL A 454 18.74 16.56 2.60
C VAL A 454 19.27 15.71 3.75
N ALA A 455 20.22 14.79 3.52
CA ALA A 455 20.82 13.99 4.59
C ALA A 455 21.51 14.86 5.66
N LEU A 456 22.07 16.01 5.28
CA LEU A 456 22.66 16.97 6.22
C LEU A 456 21.61 17.57 7.14
N ASP A 457 20.44 17.90 6.61
CA ASP A 457 19.35 18.48 7.37
C ASP A 457 18.77 17.43 8.32
N VAL A 458 18.59 16.18 7.86
CA VAL A 458 18.15 15.06 8.70
C VAL A 458 19.14 14.80 9.84
N ALA A 459 20.44 14.77 9.55
CA ALA A 459 21.48 14.56 10.56
C ALA A 459 21.47 15.66 11.65
N LYS A 460 21.24 16.92 11.26
CA LYS A 460 21.14 18.06 12.19
C LYS A 460 19.82 18.07 12.97
N CYS A 461 18.68 17.91 12.30
CA CYS A 461 17.35 17.92 12.91
C CYS A 461 17.15 16.80 13.92
N GLY A 462 17.71 15.62 13.63
CA GLY A 462 17.58 14.46 14.51
C GLY A 462 18.38 14.56 15.81
N ALA A 463 19.29 15.53 15.92
CA ALA A 463 20.28 15.65 17.00
C ALA A 463 20.86 14.26 17.36
N PHE A 464 21.15 13.46 16.32
CA PHE A 464 21.48 12.07 16.52
C PHE A 464 22.73 11.95 17.38
N LYS A 465 22.64 11.17 18.46
CA LYS A 465 23.83 10.67 19.16
C LYS A 465 24.66 9.84 18.18
N SER A 466 25.96 9.70 18.47
CA SER A 466 26.95 9.05 17.58
C SER A 466 26.45 7.76 16.92
N SER A 467 25.86 6.85 17.70
CA SER A 467 25.35 5.57 17.20
C SER A 467 24.19 5.70 16.21
N LYS A 468 23.19 6.55 16.49
CA LYS A 468 22.08 6.75 15.55
C LYS A 468 22.54 7.42 14.27
N LEU A 469 23.46 8.38 14.38
CA LEU A 469 24.02 9.04 13.21
C LEU A 469 24.71 8.00 12.32
N SER A 470 25.55 7.14 12.89
CA SER A 470 26.28 6.18 12.10
C SER A 470 25.41 5.14 11.43
N ILE A 471 24.46 4.56 12.17
CA ILE A 471 23.55 3.54 11.66
C ILE A 471 22.78 4.07 10.44
N TYR A 472 22.08 5.20 10.59
CA TYR A 472 21.19 5.65 9.52
C TYR A 472 21.95 6.28 8.35
N MET A 473 23.07 6.97 8.58
CA MET A 473 23.85 7.55 7.48
C MET A 473 24.59 6.49 6.68
N TYR A 474 25.12 5.45 7.34
CA TYR A 474 25.71 4.30 6.67
C TYR A 474 24.69 3.57 5.79
N GLY A 475 23.53 3.20 6.37
CA GLY A 475 22.47 2.51 5.63
C GLY A 475 22.00 3.33 4.43
N TRP A 476 21.83 4.64 4.60
CA TRP A 476 21.46 5.54 3.52
C TRP A 476 22.52 5.61 2.42
N ALA A 477 23.78 5.80 2.78
CA ALA A 477 24.87 6.00 1.82
C ALA A 477 25.22 4.73 1.04
N THR A 478 24.97 3.56 1.62
CA THR A 478 25.22 2.26 0.97
C THR A 478 23.98 1.69 0.28
N GLY A 479 22.82 2.29 0.47
CA GLY A 479 21.55 1.75 -0.03
C GLY A 479 21.08 0.48 0.68
N ASN A 480 21.76 0.07 1.75
CA ASN A 480 21.38 -1.09 2.55
C ASN A 480 20.20 -0.75 3.46
N ILE A 481 19.23 -1.66 3.56
CA ILE A 481 18.11 -1.45 4.47
C ILE A 481 18.57 -1.52 5.92
N THR A 482 18.11 -0.56 6.71
CA THR A 482 18.36 -0.55 8.15
C THR A 482 17.21 -1.24 8.87
N ILE A 483 17.51 -2.33 9.58
CA ILE A 483 16.53 -3.05 10.39
C ILE A 483 16.48 -2.44 11.79
N THR A 484 15.28 -2.12 12.27
CA THR A 484 15.08 -1.55 13.60
C THR A 484 13.76 -2.02 14.21
N SER A 485 13.73 -2.09 15.53
CA SER A 485 12.49 -2.33 16.28
C SER A 485 11.95 -1.02 16.89
N ASN A 486 12.63 0.10 16.66
CA ASN A 486 12.17 1.41 17.09
C ASN A 486 10.99 1.88 16.23
N LYS A 487 9.80 1.93 16.83
CA LYS A 487 8.56 2.25 16.11
C LYS A 487 8.48 3.67 15.56
N GLU A 488 9.16 4.61 16.21
CA GLU A 488 9.03 6.03 15.91
C GLU A 488 10.05 6.50 14.86
N VAL A 489 11.20 5.82 14.76
CA VAL A 489 12.34 6.35 14.00
C VAL A 489 12.06 6.48 12.51
N ARG A 490 11.33 5.52 11.92
CA ARG A 490 10.91 5.57 10.52
C ARG A 490 10.02 6.79 10.25
N GLY A 491 9.05 7.06 11.12
CA GLY A 491 8.15 8.21 10.99
C GLY A 491 8.86 9.55 11.19
N GLN A 492 9.79 9.62 12.15
CA GLN A 492 10.59 10.82 12.42
C GLN A 492 11.51 11.15 11.25
N ILE A 493 12.30 10.19 10.78
CA ILE A 493 13.18 10.37 9.62
C ILE A 493 12.35 10.72 8.38
N ARG A 494 11.20 10.06 8.18
CA ARG A 494 10.28 10.43 7.10
C ARG A 494 9.85 11.89 7.15
N THR A 495 9.46 12.36 8.32
CA THR A 495 9.07 13.76 8.52
C THR A 495 10.23 14.72 8.22
N TRP A 496 11.43 14.42 8.68
CA TRP A 496 12.59 15.29 8.45
C TRP A 496 13.00 15.34 6.97
N VAL A 497 13.01 14.20 6.28
CA VAL A 497 13.28 14.17 4.84
C VAL A 497 12.23 14.96 4.08
N GLU A 498 10.94 14.68 4.29
CA GLU A 498 9.86 15.33 3.53
C GLU A 498 9.72 16.83 3.83
N THR A 499 10.14 17.29 5.01
CA THR A 499 10.10 18.72 5.38
C THR A 499 11.28 19.50 4.81
N ASN A 500 12.45 18.87 4.66
CA ASN A 500 13.70 19.55 4.28
C ASN A 500 14.17 19.23 2.86
N ARG A 501 13.50 18.34 2.14
CA ARG A 501 13.81 18.04 0.75
C ARG A 501 13.72 19.30 -0.12
N ARG A 502 14.66 19.44 -1.04
CA ARG A 502 14.80 20.57 -1.97
C ARG A 502 14.15 20.28 -3.31
N ASP A 503 14.05 19.01 -3.68
CA ASP A 503 13.41 18.55 -4.92
C ASP A 503 12.65 17.22 -4.71
N ASP A 504 12.01 16.72 -5.77
CA ASP A 504 11.25 15.47 -5.74
C ASP A 504 12.11 14.21 -5.98
N HIS A 505 13.37 14.35 -6.39
CA HIS A 505 14.31 13.24 -6.56
C HIS A 505 15.01 12.84 -5.27
N GLU A 506 15.19 13.77 -4.32
CA GLU A 506 15.82 13.47 -3.02
C GLU A 506 15.04 12.39 -2.26
N ARG A 507 15.74 11.33 -1.83
CA ARG A 507 15.15 10.15 -1.16
C ARG A 507 15.73 9.96 0.22
N GLY A 508 14.92 9.47 1.15
CA GLY A 508 15.38 9.07 2.49
C GLY A 508 16.02 7.68 2.53
N PRO A 509 16.55 7.29 3.71
CA PRO A 509 17.09 5.94 3.93
C PRO A 509 16.00 4.88 3.89
N ALA A 510 16.35 3.67 3.42
CA ALA A 510 15.48 2.51 3.55
C ALA A 510 15.50 1.99 4.99
N ILE A 511 14.33 1.93 5.64
CA ILE A 511 14.19 1.47 7.02
C ILE A 511 13.12 0.39 7.10
N TRP A 512 13.53 -0.82 7.47
CA TRP A 512 12.62 -1.91 7.77
C TRP A 512 12.33 -1.91 9.27
N ARG A 513 11.06 -1.76 9.62
CA ARG A 513 10.63 -1.78 11.01
C ARG A 513 10.02 -3.12 11.36
N ILE A 514 10.53 -3.76 12.40
CA ILE A 514 9.89 -4.92 13.02
C ILE A 514 8.91 -4.40 14.09
N ASP A 515 7.65 -4.86 14.02
CA ASP A 515 6.57 -4.36 14.89
C ASP A 515 6.59 -4.94 16.31
N VAL A 516 7.57 -5.79 16.57
CA VAL A 516 7.83 -6.43 17.83
C VAL A 516 9.11 -5.90 18.46
N THR A 517 9.04 -5.57 19.75
CA THR A 517 10.21 -5.20 20.57
C THR A 517 10.22 -6.04 21.83
N ARG A 518 11.42 -6.32 22.34
CA ARG A 518 11.66 -7.19 23.49
C ARG A 518 12.63 -6.52 24.44
N ASN A 519 12.26 -6.54 25.72
CA ASN A 519 13.07 -5.94 26.76
C ASN A 519 14.19 -6.88 27.21
N LEU A 520 15.27 -6.31 27.71
CA LEU A 520 16.25 -7.03 28.52
C LEU A 520 15.72 -7.22 29.94
N LEU A 521 16.03 -8.36 30.55
CA LEU A 521 15.36 -8.75 31.79
C LEU A 521 16.11 -8.39 33.07
N ALA A 522 17.35 -7.90 33.05
CA ALA A 522 18.19 -7.85 34.27
C ALA A 522 17.53 -7.19 35.50
N LYS A 523 16.86 -6.05 35.34
CA LYS A 523 16.20 -5.34 36.45
C LYS A 523 14.93 -6.04 36.96
N SER A 524 14.42 -7.00 36.21
CA SER A 524 13.15 -7.69 36.43
C SER A 524 13.29 -9.22 36.50
N ALA A 525 14.53 -9.73 36.42
CA ALA A 525 14.84 -11.14 36.50
C ALA A 525 14.64 -11.67 37.92
N THR A 526 14.91 -10.84 38.93
CA THR A 526 14.71 -11.15 40.34
C THR A 526 13.73 -10.19 41.00
N PRO A 527 13.04 -10.61 42.08
CA PRO A 527 12.16 -9.72 42.84
C PRO A 527 12.94 -8.56 43.45
N PRO A 528 12.35 -7.35 43.53
CA PRO A 528 12.93 -6.24 44.26
C PRO A 528 13.23 -6.61 45.72
N PRO A 529 14.31 -6.07 46.31
CA PRO A 529 14.63 -6.30 47.71
C PRO A 529 13.43 -5.96 48.61
N GLY A 530 12.95 -6.94 49.40
CA GLY A 530 11.82 -6.76 50.32
C GLY A 530 10.48 -7.33 49.85
N MET A 531 10.37 -7.83 48.61
CA MET A 531 9.17 -8.52 48.13
C MET A 531 9.17 -9.98 48.62
N ARG A 532 8.43 -10.28 49.70
CA ARG A 532 8.22 -11.67 50.15
C ARG A 532 7.37 -12.38 49.11
N MET A 533 7.91 -13.44 48.49
CA MET A 533 7.09 -14.39 47.74
C MET A 533 6.24 -15.14 48.76
N GLU A 534 4.96 -14.80 48.86
CA GLU A 534 3.99 -15.63 49.57
C GLU A 534 3.91 -16.96 48.83
N SER A 535 4.67 -17.94 49.32
CA SER A 535 4.48 -19.35 48.98
C SER A 535 3.07 -19.72 49.40
N GLY A 536 2.19 -19.91 48.42
CA GLY A 536 0.80 -20.27 48.67
C GLY A 536 0.71 -21.64 49.35
N LEU A 537 0.55 -21.61 50.67
CA LEU A 537 -0.20 -22.55 51.51
C LEU A 537 -0.60 -21.78 52.77
N ASP A 538 -1.65 -20.99 52.66
CA ASP A 538 -2.78 -20.95 53.60
C ASP A 538 -3.62 -19.71 53.31
N GLY A 539 -4.92 -19.94 53.14
CA GLY A 539 -5.88 -18.88 52.91
C GLY A 539 -5.98 -18.00 54.14
N ASP A 540 -5.76 -16.70 53.98
CA ASP A 540 -6.71 -15.77 54.57
C ASP A 540 -6.78 -14.45 53.80
N THR A 541 -8.00 -13.94 53.74
CA THR A 541 -8.40 -12.83 52.89
C THR A 541 -8.11 -11.52 53.61
N LEU A 542 -7.13 -10.73 53.16
CA LEU A 542 -6.96 -9.37 53.67
C LEU A 542 -7.07 -8.31 52.56
N LYS A 543 -8.24 -7.67 52.57
CA LYS A 543 -8.56 -6.41 51.89
C LYS A 543 -7.48 -5.36 52.17
N ARG A 544 -6.87 -4.80 51.13
CA ARG A 544 -6.15 -3.51 51.22
C ARG A 544 -7.11 -2.36 50.94
N GLN A 545 -7.29 -1.50 51.95
CA GLN A 545 -7.88 -0.18 51.80
C GLN A 545 -6.84 0.77 51.20
N ARG A 546 -7.30 1.45 50.13
CA ARG A 546 -6.88 2.70 49.47
C ARG A 546 -5.42 3.14 49.52
#